data_AF-M9LLF6-F1
#
_entry.id   AF-M9LLF6-F1
#
_cell.length_a   1.000
_cell.length_b   1.000
_cell.length_c   1.000
_cell.angle_alpha   90.00
_cell.angle_beta   90.00
_cell.angle_gamma   90.00
#
_symmetry.space_group_name_H-M   'P 1'
#
loop_
_entity.id
_entity.type
_entity.pdbx_description
1 polymer ?
#
loop_
_entity_poly.entity_id
_entity_poly.type
_entity_poly.pdbx_seq_one_letter_code
_entity_poly.pdbx_strand_id
1 'polypeptide(L)'
;MLLVGVTHEDTEQDAHWAADKIAGLRIFEDESEKMNLSVQEIGGAVLSVSQFTLYGDCRKGRRPNFMAAARPEQAERLYDSFNERLRVLGLVVETGRFGAMMDVQLVNWGPVTLIVDSRE
;
A
#
# COMPACT_ATOMS: atom_id res chain seq x y z
N MET A 1 -2.17 4.63 6.52
CA MET A 1 -2.90 3.44 6.03
C MET A 1 -2.49 3.19 4.59
N LEU A 2 -2.24 1.95 4.21
CA LEU A 2 -1.91 1.53 2.85
C LEU A 2 -3.00 0.58 2.36
N LEU A 3 -3.56 0.88 1.18
CA LEU A 3 -4.35 -0.07 0.41
C LEU A 3 -3.43 -0.64 -0.66
N VAL A 4 -3.18 -1.95 -0.61
CA VAL A 4 -2.11 -2.58 -1.42
C VAL A 4 -2.74 -3.50 -2.47
N GLY A 5 -2.55 -3.14 -3.74
CA GLY A 5 -2.93 -3.96 -4.89
C GLY A 5 -1.71 -4.69 -5.44
N VAL A 6 -1.92 -5.89 -5.98
CA VAL A 6 -0.90 -6.66 -6.69
C VAL A 6 -1.45 -7.04 -8.07
N THR A 7 -0.69 -6.79 -9.14
CA THR A 7 -1.02 -7.24 -10.50
C THR A 7 -0.32 -8.56 -10.83
N HIS A 8 -0.88 -9.30 -11.77
CA HIS A 8 -0.35 -10.59 -12.25
C HIS A 8 1.08 -10.51 -12.78
N GLU A 9 1.54 -9.32 -13.17
CA GLU A 9 2.88 -9.08 -13.67
C GLU A 9 3.88 -8.70 -12.58
N ASP A 10 3.46 -8.53 -11.31
CA ASP A 10 4.35 -8.09 -10.24
C ASP A 10 5.29 -9.18 -9.76
N THR A 11 6.47 -8.74 -9.37
CA THR A 11 7.54 -9.55 -8.82
C THR A 11 7.84 -9.16 -7.37
N GLU A 12 8.70 -9.93 -6.71
CA GLU A 12 9.20 -9.58 -5.38
C GLU A 12 10.00 -8.27 -5.40
N GLN A 13 10.64 -7.95 -6.52
CA GLN A 13 11.35 -6.68 -6.70
C GLN A 13 10.40 -5.48 -6.69
N ASP A 14 9.24 -5.61 -7.33
CA ASP A 14 8.18 -4.59 -7.32
C ASP A 14 7.66 -4.34 -5.91
N ALA A 15 7.36 -5.42 -5.18
CA ALA A 15 6.94 -5.36 -3.78
C ALA A 15 7.98 -4.65 -2.90
N HIS A 16 9.26 -5.00 -3.06
CA HIS A 16 10.33 -4.37 -2.29
C HIS A 16 10.54 -2.90 -2.66
N TRP A 17 10.48 -2.57 -3.95
CA TRP A 17 10.59 -1.20 -4.41
C TRP A 17 9.46 -0.33 -3.84
N ALA A 18 8.21 -0.83 -3.87
CA ALA A 18 7.08 -0.09 -3.34
C ALA A 18 7.21 0.13 -1.82
N ALA A 19 7.65 -0.89 -1.08
CA ALA A 19 7.90 -0.79 0.35
C ALA A 19 8.98 0.26 0.68
N ASP A 20 10.11 0.21 -0.02
CA ASP A 20 11.20 1.19 0.14
C ASP A 20 10.73 2.61 -0.20
N LYS A 21 10.00 2.76 -1.32
CA LYS A 21 9.47 4.05 -1.78
C LYS A 21 8.53 4.65 -0.73
N ILE A 22 7.58 3.85 -0.23
CA ILE A 22 6.59 4.30 0.74
C ILE A 22 7.24 4.64 2.09
N ALA A 23 8.18 3.82 2.56
CA ALA A 23 8.88 4.08 3.82
C ALA A 23 9.62 5.44 3.81
N GLY A 24 10.17 5.83 2.65
CA GLY A 24 10.88 7.10 2.47
C GLY A 24 10.04 8.28 1.97
N LEU A 25 8.72 8.13 1.77
CA LEU A 25 7.88 9.24 1.32
C LEU A 25 7.81 10.34 2.38
N ARG A 26 8.20 11.55 2.01
CA ARG A 26 8.21 12.74 2.89
C ARG A 26 6.83 13.40 2.87
N ILE A 27 5.92 12.86 3.68
CA ILE A 27 4.49 13.24 3.70
C ILE A 27 3.99 13.63 5.09
N PHE A 28 4.90 13.94 6.00
CA PHE A 28 4.59 14.48 7.32
C PHE A 28 5.27 15.82 7.50
N GLU A 29 4.62 16.71 8.25
CA GLU A 29 5.11 18.05 8.53
C GLU A 29 6.33 18.02 9.48
N ASP A 30 7.31 18.87 9.20
CA ASP A 30 8.38 19.22 10.12
C ASP A 30 7.95 20.38 11.06
N GLU A 31 8.88 20.86 11.89
CA GLU A 31 8.64 22.00 12.80
C GLU A 31 8.30 23.32 12.09
N SER A 32 8.53 23.41 10.78
CA SER A 32 8.18 24.56 9.93
C SER A 32 6.89 24.35 9.14
N GLU A 33 6.08 23.34 9.51
CA GLU A 33 4.82 22.97 8.85
C GLU A 33 5.01 22.62 7.37
N LYS A 34 6.18 22.09 7.00
CA LYS A 34 6.48 21.63 5.63
C LYS A 34 6.55 20.12 5.57
N MET A 35 5.98 19.55 4.52
CA MET A 35 5.94 18.11 4.24
C MET A 35 7.33 17.58 3.89
N ASN A 36 8.10 17.28 4.93
CA ASN A 36 9.52 16.98 4.86
C ASN A 36 9.90 15.73 5.65
N LEU A 37 9.02 15.13 6.43
CA LEU A 37 9.34 13.95 7.21
C LEU A 37 8.66 12.71 6.64
N SER A 38 9.34 11.59 6.72
CA SER A 38 8.82 10.26 6.41
C SER A 38 8.13 9.63 7.61
N VAL A 39 7.40 8.53 7.34
CA VAL A 39 6.77 7.74 8.41
C VAL A 39 7.80 7.18 9.40
N GLN A 40 9.03 6.89 8.94
CA GLN A 40 10.11 6.45 9.81
C GLN A 40 10.58 7.58 10.73
N GLU A 41 10.79 8.78 10.18
CA GLU A 41 11.30 9.94 10.93
C GLU A 41 10.34 10.40 12.04
N ILE A 42 9.03 10.28 11.83
CA ILE A 42 8.03 10.62 12.85
C ILE A 42 7.74 9.48 13.83
N GLY A 43 8.40 8.32 13.70
CA GLY A 43 8.11 7.13 14.52
C GLY A 43 6.70 6.59 14.33
N GLY A 44 6.14 6.77 13.13
CA GLY A 44 4.79 6.35 12.79
C GLY A 44 4.65 4.84 12.58
N ALA A 45 3.41 4.41 12.33
CA ALA A 45 3.08 3.02 12.05
C ALA A 45 2.25 2.90 10.76
N VAL A 46 2.29 1.70 10.18
CA VAL A 46 1.55 1.34 8.97
C VAL A 46 0.42 0.40 9.34
N LEU A 47 -0.79 0.73 8.88
CA LEU A 47 -1.88 -0.24 8.69
C LEU A 47 -1.94 -0.60 7.21
N SER A 48 -1.59 -1.83 6.86
CA SER A 48 -1.57 -2.35 5.49
C SER A 48 -2.79 -3.25 5.25
N VAL A 49 -3.54 -3.00 4.18
CA VAL A 49 -4.75 -3.77 3.85
C VAL A 49 -4.71 -4.18 2.37
N SER A 50 -4.85 -5.48 2.10
CA SER A 50 -4.93 -6.00 0.73
C SER A 50 -6.16 -5.46 -0.02
N GLN A 51 -5.99 -4.89 -1.21
CA GLN A 51 -7.03 -4.20 -1.97
C GLN A 51 -6.91 -4.47 -3.49
N PHE A 52 -7.35 -5.65 -3.94
CA PHE A 52 -7.30 -6.02 -5.38
C PHE A 52 -8.11 -5.07 -6.29
N THR A 53 -9.12 -4.37 -5.73
CA THR A 53 -9.98 -3.47 -6.50
C THR A 53 -9.29 -2.22 -7.00
N LEU A 54 -8.05 -1.95 -6.58
CA LEU A 54 -7.22 -0.90 -7.18
C LEU A 54 -6.98 -1.15 -8.69
N TYR A 55 -7.03 -2.42 -9.13
CA TYR A 55 -6.99 -2.81 -10.54
C TYR A 55 -8.38 -2.92 -11.19
N GLY A 56 -9.41 -2.31 -10.59
CA GLY A 56 -10.75 -2.28 -11.16
C GLY A 56 -10.84 -1.40 -12.41
N ASP A 57 -11.06 -2.02 -13.58
CA ASP A 57 -11.35 -1.30 -14.81
C ASP A 57 -12.86 -1.06 -14.94
N CYS A 58 -13.23 0.21 -14.75
CA CYS A 58 -14.61 0.71 -14.82
C CYS A 58 -14.96 1.37 -16.16
N ARG A 59 -14.10 1.31 -17.19
CA ARG A 59 -14.31 2.03 -18.45
C ARG A 59 -15.45 1.45 -19.30
N LYS A 60 -15.81 0.18 -19.10
CA LYS A 60 -16.85 -0.52 -19.87
C LYS A 60 -18.04 -0.90 -19.00
N GLY A 61 -19.21 -0.30 -19.29
CA GLY A 61 -20.47 -0.65 -18.63
C GLY A 61 -20.53 -0.21 -17.16
N ARG A 62 -21.35 -0.90 -16.35
CA ARG A 62 -21.58 -0.57 -14.93
C ARG A 62 -20.88 -1.53 -13.95
N ARG A 63 -20.34 -2.64 -14.44
CA ARG A 63 -19.67 -3.67 -13.63
C ARG A 63 -18.17 -3.57 -13.86
N PRO A 64 -17.36 -3.21 -12.85
CA PRO A 64 -15.92 -3.25 -12.97
C PRO A 64 -15.43 -4.66 -13.28
N ASN A 65 -14.34 -4.76 -14.03
CA ASN A 65 -13.58 -6.00 -14.17
C ASN A 65 -12.22 -5.85 -13.50
N PHE A 66 -11.62 -6.96 -13.07
CA PHE A 66 -10.39 -6.96 -12.26
C PHE A 66 -9.32 -7.86 -12.91
N MET A 67 -9.32 -7.93 -14.24
CA MET A 67 -8.44 -8.87 -14.96
C MET A 67 -6.95 -8.58 -14.74
N ALA A 68 -6.59 -7.35 -14.40
CA ALA A 68 -5.21 -6.98 -14.11
C ALA A 68 -4.77 -7.42 -12.71
N ALA A 69 -5.66 -7.65 -11.76
CA ALA A 69 -5.28 -8.11 -10.42
C ALA A 69 -4.63 -9.51 -10.48
N ALA A 70 -3.61 -9.73 -9.65
CA ALA A 70 -3.00 -11.04 -9.45
C ALA A 70 -4.01 -12.04 -8.89
N ARG A 71 -3.75 -13.33 -9.14
CA ARG A 71 -4.47 -14.43 -8.48
C ARG A 71 -4.16 -14.45 -6.98
N PRO A 72 -5.07 -14.94 -6.12
CA PRO A 72 -4.91 -14.90 -4.66
C PRO A 72 -3.57 -15.45 -4.16
N GLU A 73 -3.10 -16.57 -4.71
CA GLU A 73 -1.88 -17.23 -4.23
C GLU A 73 -0.61 -16.39 -4.49
N GLN A 74 -0.55 -15.73 -5.66
CA GLN A 74 0.56 -14.81 -5.98
C GLN A 74 0.42 -13.51 -5.18
N ALA A 75 -0.79 -12.97 -5.09
CA ALA A 75 -1.08 -11.72 -4.40
C ALA A 75 -0.78 -11.80 -2.90
N GLU A 76 -1.17 -12.88 -2.22
CA GLU A 76 -0.90 -13.09 -0.80
C GLU A 76 0.61 -13.17 -0.53
N ARG A 77 1.33 -13.97 -1.32
CA ARG A 77 2.80 -14.09 -1.19
C ARG A 77 3.52 -12.74 -1.36
N LEU A 78 3.14 -11.97 -2.37
CA LEU A 78 3.77 -10.67 -2.64
C LEU A 78 3.36 -9.61 -1.63
N TYR A 79 2.11 -9.64 -1.16
CA TYR A 79 1.63 -8.79 -0.08
C TYR A 79 2.37 -9.05 1.24
N ASP A 80 2.60 -10.31 1.58
CA ASP A 80 3.38 -10.70 2.76
C ASP A 80 4.84 -10.24 2.62
N SER A 81 5.45 -10.44 1.46
CA SER A 81 6.81 -9.95 1.16
C SER A 81 6.94 -8.43 1.27
N PHE A 82 5.94 -7.69 0.76
CA PHE A 82 5.84 -6.24 0.89
C PHE A 82 5.80 -5.80 2.36
N ASN A 83 4.92 -6.42 3.16
CA ASN A 83 4.77 -6.07 4.57
C ASN A 83 6.02 -6.44 5.38
N GLU A 84 6.66 -7.58 5.07
CA GLU A 84 7.90 -7.98 5.73
C GLU A 84 9.04 -7.03 5.41
N ARG A 85 9.14 -6.57 4.16
CA ARG A 85 10.12 -5.54 3.78
C ARG A 85 9.93 -4.25 4.58
N LEU A 86 8.70 -3.79 4.76
CA LEU A 86 8.42 -2.62 5.61
C LEU A 86 8.88 -2.83 7.06
N ARG A 87 8.69 -4.03 7.63
CA ARG A 87 9.19 -4.38 8.98
C ARG A 87 10.71 -4.39 9.06
N VAL A 88 11.39 -4.93 8.05
CA VAL A 88 12.86 -4.93 7.95
C VAL A 88 13.41 -3.49 7.90
N LEU A 89 12.67 -2.56 7.31
CA LEU A 89 12.99 -1.12 7.33
C LEU A 89 12.72 -0.45 8.70
N GLY A 90 12.30 -1.21 9.71
CA GLY A 90 12.11 -0.73 11.08
C GLY A 90 10.74 -0.13 11.35
N LEU A 91 9.76 -0.30 10.45
CA LEU A 91 8.40 0.18 10.68
C LEU A 91 7.58 -0.81 11.50
N VAL A 92 6.70 -0.26 12.34
CA VAL A 92 5.61 -1.03 12.93
C VAL A 92 4.53 -1.22 11.87
N VAL A 93 4.23 -2.48 11.53
CA VAL A 93 3.31 -2.83 10.44
C VAL A 93 2.22 -3.76 10.97
N GLU A 94 1.02 -3.20 11.12
CA GLU A 94 -0.22 -3.92 11.34
C GLU A 94 -0.88 -4.26 10.00
N THR A 95 -1.55 -5.40 9.93
CA THR A 95 -2.20 -5.88 8.71
C THR A 95 -3.68 -6.17 8.92
N GLY A 96 -4.45 -6.06 7.85
CA GLY A 96 -5.76 -6.73 7.78
C GLY A 96 -5.63 -8.26 7.71
N ARG A 97 -6.70 -8.93 7.29
CA ARG A 97 -6.68 -10.37 6.99
C ARG A 97 -6.93 -10.56 5.49
N PHE A 98 -5.95 -11.12 4.79
CA PHE A 98 -6.02 -11.33 3.35
C PHE A 98 -7.27 -12.15 2.96
N GLY A 99 -7.94 -11.74 1.88
CA GLY A 99 -9.14 -12.41 1.36
C GLY A 99 -10.39 -12.32 2.23
N ALA A 100 -10.34 -11.71 3.42
CA ALA A 100 -11.50 -11.56 4.28
C ALA A 100 -12.27 -10.27 4.01
N MET A 101 -13.58 -10.30 4.26
CA MET A 101 -14.37 -9.07 4.40
C MET A 101 -13.92 -8.33 5.67
N MET A 102 -13.75 -7.02 5.55
CA MET A 102 -13.21 -6.16 6.61
C MET A 102 -13.95 -4.81 6.63
N ASP A 103 -14.24 -4.31 7.82
CA ASP A 103 -14.62 -2.92 8.05
C ASP A 103 -13.37 -2.15 8.47
N VAL A 104 -12.85 -1.31 7.56
CA VAL A 104 -11.60 -0.55 7.79
C VAL A 104 -11.94 0.89 8.12
N GLN A 105 -11.47 1.37 9.27
CA GLN A 105 -11.66 2.76 9.70
C GLN A 105 -10.39 3.58 9.50
N LEU A 106 -10.55 4.83 9.08
CA LEU A 106 -9.48 5.77 8.82
C LEU A 106 -9.92 7.17 9.27
N VAL A 107 -9.03 7.86 9.99
CA VAL A 107 -9.05 9.32 10.08
C VAL A 107 -7.98 9.85 9.13
N ASN A 108 -8.39 10.44 8.02
CA ASN A 108 -7.46 10.98 7.03
C ASN A 108 -7.09 12.43 7.40
N TRP A 109 -6.05 12.58 8.21
CA TRP A 109 -5.52 13.88 8.60
C TRP A 109 -4.82 14.55 7.41
N GLY A 110 -5.19 15.81 7.14
CA GLY A 110 -4.83 16.54 5.92
C GLY A 110 -6.07 17.02 5.14
N PRO A 111 -6.69 16.17 4.28
CA PRO A 111 -6.29 14.79 3.94
C PRO A 111 -5.15 14.75 2.91
N VAL A 112 -4.27 13.76 3.07
CA VAL A 112 -3.18 13.47 2.11
C VAL A 112 -3.39 12.08 1.54
N THR A 113 -3.50 11.97 0.22
CA THR A 113 -3.67 10.69 -0.48
C THR A 113 -2.74 10.66 -1.68
N LEU A 114 -1.95 9.60 -1.78
CA LEU A 114 -1.00 9.38 -2.88
C LEU A 114 -1.22 8.00 -3.45
N ILE A 115 -0.95 7.87 -4.75
CA ILE A 115 -0.89 6.59 -5.45
C ILE A 115 0.58 6.35 -5.77
N VAL A 116 1.04 5.14 -5.47
CA VAL A 116 2.39 4.67 -5.81
C VAL A 116 2.21 3.42 -6.66
N ASP A 117 2.80 3.42 -7.86
CA ASP A 117 2.85 2.29 -8.76
C ASP A 117 4.32 1.93 -8.98
N SER A 118 4.69 0.65 -8.90
CA SER A 118 6.08 0.20 -9.07
C SER A 118 6.60 0.33 -10.50
N ARG A 119 5.71 0.64 -11.44
CA ARG A 119 6.00 0.68 -12.88
C ARG A 119 6.05 2.09 -13.45
N GLU A 120 5.77 3.11 -12.64
CA GLU A 120 5.86 4.53 -13.00
C GLU A 120 7.02 5.21 -12.25
#